data_AF-A0A1C5SN98-F1
#
_entry.id   AF-A0A1C5SN98-F1
#
_cell.length_a   1.000
_cell.length_b   1.000
_cell.length_c   1.000
_cell.angle_alpha   90.00
_cell.angle_beta   90.00
_cell.angle_gamma   90.00
#
_symmetry.space_group_name_H-M   'P 1'
#
loop_
_entity.id
_entity.type
_entity.pdbx_description
1 polymer ?
#
loop_
_entity_poly.entity_id
_entity_poly.type
_entity_poly.pdbx_seq_one_letter_code
_entity_poly.pdbx_strand_id
1 'polypeptide(L)'
;MSRYEIVKRNEEIRYQKECPLLIVSSAITKDTQTGKVLAQIKFRNIASKRISAVYIQIWGKGIDGGLLDTRDDFVYLDLNVEDYTEFGADTPVYLSDRQVRELIITCKKIVYDDETVWKENIESQFGKLPLKKLVRNEIDTDAYSELAQELMEEKVDFSEISEPTIVGKLQICGCGKYYFEEEECPYCGKNIEWWKKKINENDLLKERKIRVEELQKKEEEERRKNEELRRVRSQNKKKYIMEAGFIGGIILICVLVYLMVIQIIIPSQNYHKACEYAENGKYVDAVEWMNKAGDYKDSHERKEEFQKMIKYQEAISAMDNEKYDEAISIWSSLDGFKDSKIRYNEACEKKQKVDYQNACEKIAAKEYEEAEVILKQLEDYQDSQELLKEVHYQEALEKLEKGEYSDAVVLLAELKDYKDAAEQSIFAQQKTLENPQVGDIVYYGSYEQDGDESNGKEPIAWRVYDIQDGAFNAVSVYCLDYRAYLEGNDYLNQWLEKVFTPEAFTTDECSHVRIQLMQLYELKEKFSTDEERTASATIYAKNKAHSSSVEECEYWYDHKSISNLENDYEAPLVSKTGNVSYITSKYMLGSDYVRPRLYYSVEALK
;
A
#
# COMPACT_ATOMS: atom_id res chain seq x y z
N MET A 1 25.40 23.87 -1.74
CA MET A 1 24.34 24.17 -2.73
C MET A 1 24.49 23.23 -3.91
N SER A 2 23.43 22.50 -4.27
CA SER A 2 23.45 21.66 -5.48
C SER A 2 23.52 22.54 -6.73
N ARG A 3 24.23 22.08 -7.77
CA ARG A 3 24.31 22.79 -9.05
C ARG A 3 22.95 22.90 -9.74
N TYR A 4 22.07 21.94 -9.52
CA TYR A 4 20.75 21.88 -10.09
C TYR A 4 19.70 21.97 -8.98
N GLU A 5 18.76 22.88 -9.16
CA GLU A 5 17.66 23.17 -8.23
C GLU A 5 16.34 22.93 -8.96
N ILE A 6 15.48 22.05 -8.44
CA ILE A 6 14.17 21.78 -9.04
C ILE A 6 13.25 22.95 -8.68
N VAL A 7 12.81 23.68 -9.69
CA VAL A 7 11.94 24.86 -9.56
C VAL A 7 10.47 24.45 -9.48
N LYS A 8 10.07 23.44 -10.26
CA LYS A 8 8.70 22.89 -10.23
C LYS A 8 8.72 21.45 -10.70
N ARG A 9 8.00 20.58 -10.00
CA ARG A 9 7.73 19.22 -10.45
C ARG A 9 6.23 19.08 -10.77
N ASN A 10 5.91 18.30 -11.79
CA ASN A 10 4.56 17.88 -12.13
C ASN A 10 4.58 16.36 -12.35
N GLU A 11 3.89 15.63 -11.48
CA GLU A 11 3.78 14.16 -11.51
C GLU A 11 2.41 13.70 -12.06
N GLU A 12 1.57 14.63 -12.54
CA GLU A 12 0.28 14.32 -13.16
C GLU A 12 0.52 13.75 -14.56
N ILE A 13 -0.07 12.57 -14.83
CA ILE A 13 -0.05 11.98 -16.16
C ILE A 13 -0.92 12.83 -17.08
N ARG A 14 -0.35 13.29 -18.18
CA ARG A 14 -1.02 14.16 -19.15
C ARG A 14 -1.08 13.51 -20.53
N TYR A 15 -2.14 13.83 -21.25
CA TYR A 15 -2.35 13.37 -22.63
C TYR A 15 -2.61 14.55 -23.57
N GLN A 16 -2.20 14.36 -24.81
CA GLN A 16 -2.61 15.21 -25.92
C GLN A 16 -3.60 14.44 -26.78
N LYS A 17 -4.64 15.12 -27.28
CA LYS A 17 -5.66 14.49 -28.12
C LYS A 17 -5.02 13.83 -29.32
N GLU A 18 -5.46 12.61 -29.62
CA GLU A 18 -4.99 11.83 -30.77
C GLU A 18 -3.48 11.57 -30.78
N CYS A 19 -2.77 11.73 -29.65
CA CYS A 19 -1.33 11.54 -29.55
C CYS A 19 -0.97 10.16 -28.95
N PRO A 20 -0.03 9.41 -29.55
CA PRO A 20 0.42 8.10 -29.06
C PRO A 20 1.46 8.20 -27.94
N LEU A 21 1.50 9.31 -27.21
CA LEU A 21 2.38 9.53 -26.07
C LEU A 21 1.58 9.99 -24.86
N LEU A 22 2.07 9.62 -23.68
CA LEU A 22 1.70 10.25 -22.42
C LEU A 22 2.91 10.98 -21.85
N ILE A 23 2.69 12.12 -21.20
CA ILE A 23 3.67 12.64 -20.25
C ILE A 23 3.39 11.97 -18.91
N VAL A 24 4.36 11.23 -18.38
CA VAL A 24 4.26 10.58 -17.06
C VAL A 24 4.61 11.58 -15.97
N SER A 25 5.65 12.39 -16.20
CA SER A 25 6.04 13.47 -15.29
C SER A 25 6.91 14.50 -16.02
N SER A 26 7.05 15.69 -15.44
CA SER A 26 8.01 16.70 -15.90
C SER A 26 8.54 17.54 -14.75
N ALA A 27 9.77 18.01 -14.88
CA ALA A 27 10.37 18.97 -13.95
C ALA A 27 10.96 20.17 -14.69
N ILE A 28 10.90 21.34 -14.06
CA ILE A 28 11.65 22.53 -14.44
C ILE A 28 12.81 22.63 -13.46
N THR A 29 14.03 22.68 -13.96
CA THR A 29 15.25 22.69 -13.17
C THR A 29 16.08 23.92 -13.54
N LYS A 30 16.60 24.62 -12.54
CA LYS A 30 17.50 25.75 -12.71
C LYS A 30 18.93 25.30 -12.43
N ASP A 31 19.83 25.57 -13.37
CA ASP A 31 21.27 25.47 -13.13
C ASP A 31 21.71 26.73 -12.36
N THR A 32 22.09 26.57 -11.08
CA THR A 32 22.44 27.67 -10.18
C THR A 32 23.76 28.34 -10.55
N GLN A 33 24.61 27.70 -11.36
CA GLN A 33 25.87 28.27 -11.84
C GLN A 33 25.68 29.10 -13.10
N THR A 34 24.85 28.63 -14.04
CA THR A 34 24.68 29.31 -15.34
C THR A 34 23.43 30.18 -15.41
N GLY A 35 22.50 30.02 -14.47
CA GLY A 35 21.18 30.66 -14.46
C GLY A 35 20.25 30.16 -15.57
N LYS A 36 20.64 29.11 -16.32
CA LYS A 36 19.80 28.49 -17.35
C LYS A 36 18.69 27.68 -16.69
N VAL A 37 17.55 27.63 -17.38
CA VAL A 37 16.42 26.78 -17.01
C VAL A 37 16.30 25.66 -18.03
N LEU A 38 16.08 24.45 -17.57
CA LEU A 38 15.85 23.28 -18.39
C LEU A 38 14.59 22.55 -17.96
N ALA A 39 13.91 21.94 -18.92
CA ALA A 39 12.82 21.01 -18.71
C ALA A 39 13.33 19.57 -18.82
N GLN A 40 12.94 18.72 -17.87
CA GLN A 40 13.10 17.28 -17.97
C GLN A 40 11.71 16.68 -18.09
N ILE A 41 11.42 15.98 -19.19
CA ILE A 41 10.08 15.50 -19.49
C ILE A 41 10.15 13.99 -19.70
N LYS A 42 9.46 13.26 -18.85
CA LYS A 42 9.33 11.81 -18.96
C LYS A 42 8.08 11.49 -19.77
N PHE A 43 8.28 10.87 -20.92
CA PHE A 43 7.21 10.38 -21.78
C PHE A 43 7.06 8.86 -21.64
N ARG A 44 5.89 8.35 -22.00
CA ARG A 44 5.64 6.92 -22.23
C ARG A 44 5.08 6.71 -23.61
N ASN A 45 5.63 5.73 -24.34
CA ASN A 45 5.07 5.26 -25.60
C ASN A 45 3.82 4.43 -25.33
N ILE A 46 2.66 4.84 -25.87
CA ILE A 46 1.41 4.08 -25.73
C ILE A 46 0.90 3.53 -27.06
N ALA A 47 1.68 3.65 -28.14
CA ALA A 47 1.46 2.93 -29.38
C ALA A 47 2.16 1.56 -29.34
N SER A 48 1.70 0.63 -30.16
CA SER A 48 2.35 -0.67 -30.40
C SER A 48 3.68 -0.56 -31.16
N LYS A 49 3.91 0.58 -31.82
CA LYS A 49 5.07 0.81 -32.67
C LYS A 49 6.23 1.41 -31.88
N ARG A 50 7.44 0.99 -32.24
CA ARG A 50 8.68 1.48 -31.65
C ARG A 50 9.05 2.86 -32.20
N ILE A 51 9.42 3.78 -31.32
CA ILE A 51 9.67 5.19 -31.65
C ILE A 51 11.16 5.44 -31.86
N SER A 52 11.48 6.09 -32.98
CA SER A 52 12.83 6.52 -33.38
C SER A 52 13.12 8.00 -33.14
N ALA A 53 12.09 8.86 -33.20
CA ALA A 53 12.24 10.28 -32.88
C ALA A 53 10.92 10.94 -32.45
N VAL A 54 11.02 11.94 -31.58
CA VAL A 54 9.87 12.73 -31.10
C VAL A 54 10.17 14.22 -31.19
N TYR A 55 9.28 14.96 -31.84
CA TYR A 55 9.36 16.40 -32.02
C TYR A 55 8.33 17.04 -31.12
N ILE A 56 8.80 17.89 -30.21
CA ILE A 56 7.94 18.63 -29.29
C ILE A 56 8.14 20.13 -29.47
N GLN A 57 7.10 20.86 -29.10
CA GLN A 57 7.06 22.30 -28.99
C GLN A 57 6.70 22.64 -27.54
N ILE A 58 7.43 23.57 -26.95
CA ILE A 58 7.27 23.99 -25.56
C ILE A 58 7.02 25.49 -25.53
N TRP A 59 5.94 25.87 -24.85
CA TRP A 59 5.72 27.24 -24.40
C TRP A 59 5.88 27.30 -22.88
N GLY A 60 6.42 28.41 -22.40
CA GLY A 60 6.54 28.68 -20.98
C GLY A 60 5.47 29.64 -20.49
N LYS A 61 5.06 29.50 -19.23
CA LYS A 61 4.46 30.62 -18.49
C LYS A 61 5.40 31.12 -17.41
N GLY A 62 5.31 32.42 -17.12
CA GLY A 62 6.00 33.05 -16.01
C GLY A 62 5.41 32.66 -14.65
N ILE A 63 5.98 33.22 -13.58
CA ILE A 63 5.49 33.02 -12.20
C ILE A 63 4.09 33.61 -11.98
N ASP A 64 3.74 34.61 -12.78
CA ASP A 64 2.43 35.27 -12.82
C ASP A 64 1.37 34.47 -13.60
N GLY A 65 1.75 33.32 -14.18
CA GLY A 65 0.88 32.50 -15.02
C GLY A 65 0.67 33.06 -16.44
N GLY A 66 1.28 34.19 -16.78
CA GLY A 66 1.26 34.77 -18.12
C GLY A 66 2.08 33.94 -19.10
N LEU A 67 1.59 33.79 -20.34
CA LEU A 67 2.34 33.12 -21.40
C LEU A 67 3.58 33.95 -21.76
N LEU A 68 4.74 33.31 -21.83
CA LEU A 68 5.98 33.95 -22.28
C LEU A 68 6.05 33.93 -23.81
N ASP A 69 6.62 34.98 -24.40
CA ASP A 69 6.72 35.14 -25.86
C ASP A 69 7.69 34.14 -26.52
N THR A 70 8.41 33.34 -25.74
CA THR A 70 9.37 32.35 -26.23
C THR A 70 8.74 30.99 -26.44
N ARG A 71 9.00 30.42 -27.62
CA ARG A 71 8.64 29.06 -28.01
C ARG A 71 9.90 28.27 -28.30
N ASP A 72 10.06 27.15 -27.60
CA ASP A 72 11.20 26.26 -27.76
C ASP A 72 10.77 25.00 -28.54
N ASP A 73 11.43 24.73 -29.65
CA ASP A 73 11.25 23.50 -30.43
C ASP A 73 12.39 22.52 -30.06
N PHE A 74 12.04 21.29 -29.71
CA PHE A 74 13.02 20.27 -29.32
C PHE A 74 12.74 18.93 -30.00
N VAL A 75 13.81 18.21 -30.33
CA VAL A 75 13.72 16.91 -31.00
C VAL A 75 14.53 15.89 -30.22
N TYR A 76 13.84 14.86 -29.73
CA TYR A 76 14.48 13.63 -29.26
C TYR A 76 14.80 12.79 -30.49
N LEU A 77 16.09 12.58 -30.74
CA LEU A 77 16.62 11.80 -31.85
C LEU A 77 17.24 10.50 -31.36
N ASP A 78 17.52 9.59 -32.29
CA ASP A 78 18.22 8.33 -32.05
C ASP A 78 17.58 7.48 -30.93
N LEU A 79 16.25 7.54 -30.83
CA LEU A 79 15.48 6.78 -29.87
C LEU A 79 15.33 5.33 -30.33
N ASN A 80 15.18 4.43 -29.36
CA ASN A 80 14.81 3.03 -29.57
C ASN A 80 13.78 2.65 -28.49
N VAL A 81 12.64 3.34 -28.51
CA VAL A 81 11.63 3.26 -27.44
C VAL A 81 10.56 2.25 -27.85
N GLU A 82 10.57 1.10 -27.19
CA GLU A 82 9.57 0.04 -27.38
C GLU A 82 8.18 0.49 -26.90
N ASP A 83 7.16 -0.28 -27.24
CA ASP A 83 5.81 -0.06 -26.73
C ASP A 83 5.79 -0.08 -25.19
N TYR A 84 4.98 0.79 -24.59
CA TYR A 84 4.84 0.93 -23.13
C TYR A 84 6.09 1.31 -22.34
N THR A 85 7.22 1.59 -22.99
CA THR A 85 8.44 2.04 -22.31
C THR A 85 8.48 3.57 -22.11
N GLU A 86 9.25 4.00 -21.11
CA GLU A 86 9.42 5.41 -20.75
C GLU A 86 10.75 5.97 -21.28
N PHE A 87 10.77 7.25 -21.63
CA PHE A 87 11.99 7.93 -22.10
C PHE A 87 11.99 9.43 -21.79
N GLY A 88 13.13 10.10 -21.99
CA GLY A 88 13.28 11.56 -21.96
C GLY A 88 13.61 12.17 -20.60
N ALA A 89 13.46 11.44 -19.49
CA ALA A 89 13.68 11.97 -18.13
C ALA A 89 15.12 12.45 -17.88
N ASP A 90 16.10 11.82 -18.54
CA ASP A 90 17.53 12.08 -18.45
C ASP A 90 18.04 13.07 -19.52
N THR A 91 17.17 13.50 -20.44
CA THR A 91 17.51 14.39 -21.55
C THR A 91 17.04 15.81 -21.24
N PRO A 92 17.94 16.74 -20.88
CA PRO A 92 17.55 18.10 -20.54
C PRO A 92 17.19 18.92 -21.79
N VAL A 93 16.00 19.51 -21.78
CA VAL A 93 15.55 20.48 -22.79
C VAL A 93 15.81 21.90 -22.27
N TYR A 94 16.86 22.55 -22.78
CA TYR A 94 17.17 23.94 -22.37
C TYR A 94 16.13 24.91 -22.94
N LEU A 95 15.54 25.71 -22.06
CA LEU A 95 14.52 26.70 -22.41
C LEU A 95 15.17 28.05 -22.71
N SER A 96 14.65 28.75 -23.71
CA SER A 96 15.20 30.05 -24.12
C SER A 96 14.94 31.13 -23.08
N ASP A 97 13.78 31.09 -22.40
CA ASP A 97 13.44 32.01 -21.32
C ASP A 97 13.75 31.39 -19.94
N ARG A 98 14.46 32.14 -19.11
CA ARG A 98 14.86 31.75 -17.75
C ARG A 98 13.75 31.97 -16.72
N GLN A 99 12.68 32.65 -17.11
CA GLN A 99 11.53 32.97 -16.26
C GLN A 99 10.45 31.88 -16.31
N VAL A 100 10.63 30.83 -17.11
CA VAL A 100 9.65 29.74 -17.23
C VAL A 100 9.43 29.07 -15.87
N ARG A 101 8.18 29.03 -15.43
CA ARG A 101 7.71 28.37 -14.19
C ARG A 101 6.58 27.38 -14.45
N GLU A 102 6.06 27.28 -15.67
CA GLU A 102 5.13 26.24 -16.09
C GLU A 102 5.35 25.89 -17.56
N LEU A 103 5.19 24.62 -17.91
CA LEU A 103 5.39 24.11 -19.26
C LEU A 103 4.04 23.80 -19.92
N ILE A 104 3.81 24.36 -21.09
CA ILE A 104 2.79 23.92 -22.04
C ILE A 104 3.54 23.16 -23.14
N ILE A 105 3.27 21.86 -23.24
CA ILE A 105 4.00 20.97 -24.15
C ILE A 105 3.01 20.45 -25.20
N THR A 106 3.46 20.42 -26.45
CA THR A 106 2.76 19.80 -27.57
C THR A 106 3.71 18.86 -28.29
N CYS A 107 3.29 17.63 -28.56
CA CYS A 107 3.94 16.75 -29.51
C CYS A 107 3.45 17.09 -30.92
N LYS A 108 4.38 17.41 -31.81
CA LYS A 108 4.07 17.82 -33.20
C LYS A 108 4.22 16.66 -34.18
N LYS A 109 5.18 15.76 -33.90
CA LYS A 109 5.54 14.67 -34.82
C LYS A 109 6.26 13.56 -34.07
N ILE A 110 5.96 12.32 -34.44
CA ILE A 110 6.65 11.10 -33.98
C ILE A 110 7.05 10.30 -35.22
N VAL A 111 8.29 9.84 -35.25
CA VAL A 111 8.83 8.96 -36.30
C VAL A 111 9.04 7.59 -35.70
N TYR A 112 8.47 6.57 -36.32
CA TYR A 112 8.63 5.18 -35.91
C TYR A 112 9.81 4.52 -36.62
N ASP A 113 10.25 3.37 -36.12
CA ASP A 113 11.31 2.56 -36.72
C ASP A 113 10.94 1.99 -38.11
N ASP A 114 9.66 1.77 -38.37
CA ASP A 114 9.09 1.37 -39.66
C ASP A 114 8.97 2.52 -40.68
N GLU A 115 9.59 3.67 -40.40
CA GLU A 115 9.55 4.91 -41.18
C GLU A 115 8.17 5.60 -41.26
N THR A 116 7.13 5.03 -40.65
CA THR A 116 5.84 5.71 -40.57
C THR A 116 5.90 6.89 -39.60
N VAL A 117 5.00 7.85 -39.79
CA VAL A 117 5.04 9.12 -39.05
C VAL A 117 3.66 9.45 -38.53
N TRP A 118 3.56 9.63 -37.22
CA TRP A 118 2.42 10.33 -36.62
C TRP A 118 2.71 11.84 -36.64
N LYS A 119 1.70 12.64 -37.01
CA LYS A 119 1.76 14.10 -36.98
C LYS A 119 0.52 14.63 -36.29
N GLU A 120 0.69 15.72 -35.56
CA GLU A 120 -0.44 16.44 -35.00
C GLU A 120 -1.41 16.84 -36.12
N ASN A 121 -2.65 16.41 -35.97
CA ASN A 121 -3.76 16.67 -36.88
C ASN A 121 -4.76 17.68 -36.29
N ILE A 122 -4.81 17.79 -34.96
CA ILE A 122 -5.67 18.68 -34.19
C ILE A 122 -4.78 19.45 -33.24
N GLU A 123 -4.79 20.78 -33.37
CA GLU A 123 -4.04 21.66 -32.48
C GLU A 123 -4.49 21.42 -31.03
N SER A 124 -3.59 20.82 -30.26
CA SER A 124 -3.84 20.47 -28.87
C SER A 124 -2.54 20.37 -28.10
N GLN A 125 -2.64 20.43 -26.78
CA GLN A 125 -1.51 20.34 -25.88
C GLN A 125 -1.73 19.21 -24.88
N PHE A 126 -0.64 18.76 -24.26
CA PHE A 126 -0.74 17.85 -23.15
C PHE A 126 -1.52 18.49 -22.00
N GLY A 127 -2.63 17.87 -21.62
CA GLY A 127 -3.54 18.30 -20.55
C GLY A 127 -4.04 17.11 -19.73
N LYS A 128 -5.10 17.33 -18.93
CA LYS A 128 -5.65 16.34 -18.01
C LYS A 128 -6.01 15.04 -18.73
N LEU A 129 -5.48 13.91 -18.26
CA LEU A 129 -5.80 12.58 -18.76
C LEU A 129 -7.27 12.21 -18.44
N PRO A 130 -8.01 11.54 -19.34
CA PRO A 130 -9.33 11.05 -19.03
C PRO A 130 -9.29 10.08 -17.84
N LEU A 131 -10.14 10.34 -16.84
CA LEU A 131 -10.22 9.51 -15.63
C LEU A 131 -10.79 8.13 -15.96
N LYS A 132 -10.25 7.11 -15.29
CA LYS A 132 -10.78 5.75 -15.35
C LYS A 132 -11.98 5.65 -14.42
N LYS A 133 -12.99 4.89 -14.83
CA LYS A 133 -14.05 4.42 -13.93
C LYS A 133 -13.68 3.03 -13.45
N LEU A 134 -13.59 2.84 -12.15
CA LEU A 134 -13.20 1.55 -11.57
C LEU A 134 -14.41 0.64 -11.46
N VAL A 135 -14.32 -0.57 -12.02
CA VAL A 135 -15.45 -1.54 -12.05
C VAL A 135 -15.91 -1.90 -10.65
N ARG A 136 -15.00 -1.99 -9.67
CA ARG A 136 -15.33 -2.28 -8.26
C ARG A 136 -16.38 -1.35 -7.66
N ASN A 137 -16.44 -0.10 -8.15
CA ASN A 137 -17.37 0.90 -7.63
C ASN A 137 -18.74 0.83 -8.32
N GLU A 138 -18.87 0.06 -9.40
CA GLU A 138 -20.03 0.05 -10.29
C GLU A 138 -20.83 -1.26 -10.25
N ILE A 139 -20.24 -2.37 -9.79
CA ILE A 139 -20.90 -3.69 -9.72
C ILE A 139 -20.90 -4.26 -8.30
N ASP A 140 -21.76 -5.24 -8.05
CA ASP A 140 -21.83 -5.96 -6.78
C ASP A 140 -20.49 -6.63 -6.38
N THR A 141 -20.26 -6.73 -5.07
CA THR A 141 -19.01 -7.27 -4.52
C THR A 141 -18.80 -8.76 -4.86
N ASP A 142 -19.86 -9.56 -4.88
CA ASP A 142 -19.77 -10.97 -5.28
C ASP A 142 -19.45 -11.09 -6.78
N ALA A 143 -20.07 -10.24 -7.61
CA ALA A 143 -19.81 -10.19 -9.04
C ALA A 143 -18.36 -9.78 -9.35
N TYR A 144 -17.85 -8.78 -8.63
CA TYR A 144 -16.46 -8.35 -8.74
C TYR A 144 -15.47 -9.44 -8.30
N SER A 145 -15.81 -10.20 -7.26
CA SER A 145 -14.98 -11.31 -6.77
C SER A 145 -14.91 -12.45 -7.79
N GLU A 146 -16.05 -12.79 -8.42
CA GLU A 146 -16.11 -13.78 -9.51
C GLU A 146 -15.29 -13.30 -10.72
N LEU A 147 -15.43 -12.02 -11.11
CA LEU A 147 -14.64 -11.42 -12.18
C LEU A 147 -13.15 -11.53 -11.90
N ALA A 148 -12.70 -11.18 -10.69
CA ALA A 148 -11.29 -11.29 -10.33
C ALA A 148 -10.78 -12.74 -10.40
N GLN A 149 -11.57 -13.71 -9.94
CA GLN A 149 -11.23 -15.13 -10.03
C GLN A 149 -11.10 -15.59 -11.49
N GLU A 150 -12.07 -15.26 -12.35
CA GLU A 150 -12.05 -15.64 -13.76
C GLU A 150 -10.83 -15.03 -14.50
N LEU A 151 -10.48 -13.79 -14.18
CA LEU A 151 -9.29 -13.13 -14.75
C LEU A 151 -7.99 -13.80 -14.32
N MET A 152 -7.91 -14.26 -13.06
CA MET A 152 -6.76 -15.02 -12.55
C MET A 152 -6.64 -16.40 -13.23
N GLU A 153 -7.76 -17.12 -13.39
CA GLU A 153 -7.80 -18.42 -14.08
C GLU A 153 -7.37 -18.29 -15.54
N GLU A 154 -7.77 -17.20 -16.22
CA GLU A 154 -7.36 -16.87 -17.58
C GLU A 154 -5.97 -16.20 -17.68
N LYS A 155 -5.27 -16.01 -16.54
CA LYS A 155 -3.93 -15.41 -16.45
C LYS A 155 -3.84 -14.03 -17.12
N VAL A 156 -4.85 -13.19 -16.91
CA VAL A 156 -4.87 -11.82 -17.42
C VAL A 156 -4.16 -10.90 -16.44
N ASP A 157 -3.13 -10.20 -16.89
CA ASP A 157 -2.43 -9.21 -16.07
C ASP A 157 -3.23 -7.90 -15.98
N PHE A 158 -3.49 -7.44 -14.76
CA PHE A 158 -4.15 -6.16 -14.48
C PHE A 158 -3.62 -5.56 -13.17
N SER A 159 -3.64 -4.23 -13.07
CA SER A 159 -3.39 -3.52 -11.80
C SER A 159 -4.71 -3.16 -11.11
N GLU A 160 -5.65 -2.64 -11.88
CA GLU A 160 -6.99 -2.26 -11.44
C GLU A 160 -7.97 -2.50 -12.59
N ILE A 161 -9.16 -3.01 -12.29
CA ILE A 161 -10.16 -3.31 -13.32
C ILE A 161 -10.97 -2.04 -13.60
N SER A 162 -10.86 -1.53 -14.83
CA SER A 162 -11.51 -0.31 -15.28
C SER A 162 -12.63 -0.59 -16.29
N GLU A 163 -13.60 0.31 -16.41
CA GLU A 163 -14.59 0.23 -17.48
C GLU A 163 -13.91 0.55 -18.82
N PRO A 164 -13.94 -0.38 -19.80
CA PRO A 164 -13.23 -0.19 -21.05
C PRO A 164 -13.87 0.96 -21.85
N THR A 165 -13.09 2.02 -22.08
CA THR A 165 -13.58 3.30 -22.61
C THR A 165 -12.75 3.75 -23.80
N ILE A 166 -13.39 4.36 -24.81
CA ILE A 166 -12.73 4.93 -25.99
C ILE A 166 -12.94 6.44 -25.97
N VAL A 167 -11.85 7.20 -25.99
CA VAL A 167 -11.85 8.68 -26.00
C VAL A 167 -11.01 9.15 -27.20
N GLY A 168 -11.65 9.35 -28.35
CA GLY A 168 -10.93 9.55 -29.61
C GLY A 168 -10.10 8.30 -29.96
N LYS A 169 -8.82 8.48 -30.26
CA LYS A 169 -7.85 7.37 -30.45
C LYS A 169 -7.23 6.82 -29.16
N LEU A 170 -7.46 7.47 -28.01
CA LEU A 170 -7.02 6.96 -26.72
C LEU A 170 -8.01 5.91 -26.22
N GLN A 171 -7.51 4.73 -25.89
CA GLN A 171 -8.33 3.64 -25.34
C GLN A 171 -7.89 3.34 -23.91
N ILE A 172 -8.87 3.17 -23.03
CA ILE A 172 -8.70 2.71 -21.65
C ILE A 172 -9.09 1.24 -21.64
N CYS A 173 -8.12 0.36 -21.42
CA CYS A 173 -8.37 -1.07 -21.33
C CYS A 173 -9.02 -1.43 -19.99
N GLY A 174 -9.76 -2.54 -19.94
CA GLY A 174 -10.27 -3.06 -18.68
C GLY A 174 -9.18 -3.50 -17.70
N CYS A 175 -7.96 -3.79 -18.17
CA CYS A 175 -6.80 -4.03 -17.29
C CYS A 175 -6.26 -2.77 -16.60
N GLY A 176 -6.80 -1.60 -16.94
CA GLY A 176 -6.42 -0.30 -16.38
C GLY A 176 -5.30 0.43 -17.14
N LYS A 177 -4.78 -0.10 -18.25
CA LYS A 177 -3.76 0.60 -19.07
C LYS A 177 -4.40 1.48 -20.16
N TYR A 178 -3.72 2.56 -20.51
CA TYR A 178 -4.02 3.40 -21.67
C TYR A 178 -3.21 2.90 -22.88
N TYR A 179 -3.83 2.83 -24.06
CA TYR A 179 -3.16 2.53 -25.33
C TYR A 179 -3.72 3.39 -26.45
N PHE A 180 -2.99 3.44 -27.55
CA PHE A 180 -3.32 4.24 -28.71
C PHE A 180 -3.76 3.37 -29.88
N GLU A 181 -5.03 3.48 -30.27
CA GLU A 181 -5.62 2.96 -31.51
C GLU A 181 -5.13 1.55 -31.93
N GLU A 182 -5.39 0.56 -31.08
CA GLU A 182 -5.15 -0.86 -31.40
C GLU A 182 -6.43 -1.68 -31.27
N GLU A 183 -6.48 -2.83 -31.97
CA GLU A 183 -7.57 -3.79 -31.84
C GLU A 183 -7.54 -4.48 -30.47
N GLU A 184 -6.34 -4.88 -30.04
CA GLU A 184 -6.08 -5.52 -28.75
C GLU A 184 -5.17 -4.63 -27.89
N CYS A 185 -5.39 -4.66 -26.57
CA CYS A 185 -4.51 -3.96 -25.66
C CYS A 185 -3.12 -4.63 -25.68
N PRO A 186 -2.03 -3.91 -26.01
CA PRO A 186 -0.69 -4.52 -26.07
C PRO A 186 -0.19 -5.05 -24.72
N TYR A 187 -0.81 -4.61 -23.61
CA TYR A 187 -0.46 -5.06 -22.27
C TYR A 187 -1.12 -6.39 -21.89
N CYS A 188 -2.45 -6.50 -21.99
CA CYS A 188 -3.17 -7.70 -21.54
C CYS A 188 -3.59 -8.63 -22.68
N GLY A 189 -3.41 -8.22 -23.95
CA GLY A 189 -3.81 -8.97 -25.14
C GLY A 189 -5.33 -9.09 -25.31
N LYS A 190 -6.14 -8.30 -24.58
CA LYS A 190 -7.60 -8.34 -24.66
C LYS A 190 -8.14 -7.08 -25.33
N ASN A 191 -9.15 -7.26 -26.18
CA ASN A 191 -9.88 -6.16 -26.79
C ASN A 191 -11.03 -5.66 -25.89
N ILE A 192 -11.63 -4.54 -26.28
CA ILE A 192 -12.70 -3.88 -25.53
C ILE A 192 -13.98 -4.72 -25.47
N GLU A 193 -14.32 -5.44 -26.54
CA GLU A 193 -15.54 -6.27 -26.57
C GLU A 193 -15.43 -7.45 -25.59
N TRP A 194 -14.25 -8.05 -25.51
CA TRP A 194 -13.94 -9.08 -24.53
C TRP A 194 -14.15 -8.56 -23.11
N TRP A 195 -13.61 -7.38 -22.78
CA TRP A 195 -13.78 -6.77 -21.46
C TRP A 195 -15.24 -6.45 -21.15
N LYS A 196 -15.99 -5.89 -22.11
CA LYS A 196 -17.42 -5.57 -21.94
C LYS A 196 -18.25 -6.81 -21.65
N LYS A 197 -17.94 -7.93 -22.30
CA LYS A 197 -18.58 -9.21 -22.03
C LYS A 197 -18.19 -9.74 -20.64
N LYS A 198 -16.89 -9.69 -20.31
CA LYS A 198 -16.35 -10.23 -19.07
C LYS A 198 -16.84 -9.49 -17.83
N ILE A 199 -16.99 -8.17 -17.90
CA ILE A 199 -17.45 -7.31 -16.79
C ILE A 199 -18.98 -7.40 -16.59
N ASN A 200 -19.72 -8.13 -17.43
CA ASN A 200 -21.18 -8.19 -17.34
C ASN A 200 -21.63 -8.84 -16.01
N GLU A 201 -22.15 -8.01 -15.11
CA GLU A 201 -22.56 -8.42 -13.77
C GLU A 201 -23.58 -9.57 -13.77
N ASN A 202 -24.56 -9.54 -14.68
CA ASN A 202 -25.59 -10.57 -14.74
C ASN A 202 -25.02 -11.93 -15.18
N ASP A 203 -24.07 -11.92 -16.11
CA ASP A 203 -23.40 -13.13 -16.57
C ASP A 203 -22.50 -13.69 -15.46
N LEU A 204 -21.71 -12.84 -14.79
CA LEU A 204 -20.86 -13.22 -13.65
C LEU A 204 -21.67 -13.86 -12.51
N LEU A 205 -22.78 -13.23 -12.12
CA LEU A 205 -23.67 -13.77 -11.07
C LEU A 205 -24.34 -15.08 -11.50
N LYS A 206 -24.60 -15.26 -12.79
CA LYS A 206 -25.16 -16.51 -13.33
C LYS A 206 -24.12 -17.63 -13.35
N GLU A 207 -22.89 -17.36 -13.78
CA GLU A 207 -21.79 -18.33 -13.80
C GLU A 207 -21.43 -18.78 -12.38
N ARG A 208 -21.39 -17.85 -11.42
CA ARG A 208 -21.23 -18.18 -10.00
C ARG A 208 -22.31 -19.15 -9.50
N LYS A 209 -23.59 -18.90 -9.82
CA LYS A 209 -24.69 -19.81 -9.44
C LYS A 209 -24.50 -21.21 -10.02
N ILE A 210 -24.12 -21.30 -11.30
CA ILE A 210 -23.84 -22.59 -11.96
C ILE A 210 -22.69 -23.30 -11.25
N ARG A 211 -21.59 -22.61 -10.95
CA ARG A 211 -20.43 -23.19 -10.26
C ARG A 211 -20.78 -23.73 -8.88
N VAL A 212 -21.57 -22.99 -8.10
CA VAL A 212 -22.05 -23.42 -6.78
C VAL A 212 -22.96 -24.65 -6.90
N GLU A 213 -23.87 -24.67 -7.87
CA GLU A 213 -24.74 -25.84 -8.13
C GLU A 213 -23.95 -27.07 -8.60
N GLU A 214 -22.90 -26.89 -9.41
CA GLU A 214 -22.02 -27.99 -9.86
C GLU A 214 -21.22 -28.59 -8.71
N LEU A 215 -20.70 -27.75 -7.80
CA LEU A 215 -20.01 -28.20 -6.59
C LEU A 215 -20.97 -29.03 -5.72
N GLN A 216 -22.19 -28.53 -5.49
CA GLN A 216 -23.22 -29.26 -4.74
C GLN A 216 -23.61 -30.59 -5.39
N LYS A 217 -23.76 -30.62 -6.72
CA LYS A 217 -24.05 -31.85 -7.48
C LYS A 217 -22.90 -32.85 -7.39
N LYS A 218 -21.65 -32.41 -7.49
CA LYS A 218 -20.46 -33.29 -7.33
C LYS A 218 -20.40 -33.91 -5.94
N GLU A 219 -20.62 -33.13 -4.89
CA GLU A 219 -20.68 -33.63 -3.52
C GLU A 219 -21.85 -34.61 -3.30
N GLU A 220 -23.01 -34.37 -3.92
CA GLU A 220 -24.15 -35.28 -3.85
C GLU A 220 -23.91 -36.58 -4.64
N GLU A 221 -23.30 -36.50 -5.82
CA GLU A 221 -22.92 -37.66 -6.63
C GLU A 221 -21.88 -38.52 -5.91
N GLU A 222 -20.90 -37.90 -5.26
CA GLU A 222 -19.89 -38.61 -4.47
C GLU A 222 -20.50 -39.29 -3.23
N ARG A 223 -21.43 -38.62 -2.54
CA ARG A 223 -22.23 -39.24 -1.46
C ARG A 223 -23.03 -40.44 -1.96
N ARG A 224 -23.71 -40.31 -3.11
CA ARG A 224 -24.49 -41.40 -3.73
C ARG A 224 -23.58 -42.57 -4.16
N LYS A 225 -22.43 -42.31 -4.79
CA LYS A 225 -21.43 -43.33 -5.15
C LYS A 225 -20.93 -44.07 -3.91
N ASN A 226 -20.65 -43.36 -2.82
CA ASN A 226 -20.20 -43.97 -1.58
C ASN A 226 -21.30 -44.81 -0.90
N GLU A 227 -22.56 -44.40 -0.96
CA GLU A 227 -23.69 -45.19 -0.45
C GLU A 227 -24.00 -46.41 -1.32
N GLU A 228 -23.95 -46.28 -2.65
CA GLU A 228 -24.19 -47.36 -3.59
C GLU A 228 -23.07 -48.41 -3.53
N LEU A 229 -21.81 -47.99 -3.40
CA LEU A 229 -20.67 -48.87 -3.16
C LEU A 229 -20.85 -49.69 -1.86
N ARG A 230 -21.40 -49.07 -0.80
CA ARG A 230 -21.75 -49.75 0.46
C ARG A 230 -22.89 -50.77 0.27
N ARG A 231 -23.92 -50.45 -0.51
CA ARG A 231 -25.05 -51.36 -0.81
C ARG A 231 -24.62 -52.55 -1.70
N VAL A 232 -23.84 -52.29 -2.74
CA VAL A 232 -23.32 -53.30 -3.68
C VAL A 232 -22.35 -54.27 -2.99
N ARG A 233 -21.48 -53.79 -2.10
CA ARG A 233 -20.62 -54.64 -1.25
C ARG A 233 -21.42 -55.58 -0.34
N SER A 234 -22.63 -55.19 0.09
CA SER A 234 -23.51 -56.05 0.90
C SER A 234 -24.25 -57.13 0.10
N GLN A 235 -24.52 -56.88 -1.20
CA GLN A 235 -25.25 -57.80 -2.09
C GLN A 235 -24.33 -58.78 -2.82
N ASN A 236 -23.11 -58.37 -3.19
CA ASN A 236 -22.14 -59.23 -3.88
C ASN A 236 -21.55 -60.34 -3.00
N LYS A 237 -21.62 -60.20 -1.66
CA LYS A 237 -21.30 -61.28 -0.71
C LYS A 237 -22.26 -62.49 -0.79
N LYS A 238 -23.47 -62.32 -1.34
CA LYS A 238 -24.53 -63.36 -1.34
C LYS A 238 -24.69 -64.12 -2.66
N LYS A 239 -24.13 -63.64 -3.78
CA LYS A 239 -24.37 -64.21 -5.13
C LYS A 239 -23.25 -65.09 -5.69
N TYR A 240 -22.03 -64.99 -5.19
CA TYR A 240 -20.86 -65.70 -5.73
C TYR A 240 -20.72 -67.18 -5.29
N ILE A 241 -21.70 -67.74 -4.58
CA ILE A 241 -21.63 -69.09 -3.98
C ILE A 241 -22.20 -70.20 -4.90
N MET A 242 -22.81 -69.86 -6.05
CA MET A 242 -23.44 -70.83 -6.97
C MET A 242 -22.87 -70.73 -8.40
N GLU A 243 -22.40 -71.85 -8.96
CA GLU A 243 -22.15 -72.15 -10.41
C GLU A 243 -20.74 -71.90 -11.03
N ALA A 244 -19.99 -72.99 -11.32
CA ALA A 244 -19.31 -73.33 -12.62
C ALA A 244 -18.03 -74.22 -12.47
N GLY A 245 -17.98 -75.41 -13.10
CA GLY A 245 -16.92 -76.42 -12.89
C GLY A 245 -16.38 -77.14 -14.13
N PHE A 246 -15.09 -77.54 -14.02
CA PHE A 246 -14.50 -78.85 -14.39
C PHE A 246 -13.48 -79.03 -15.56
N ILE A 247 -13.23 -78.11 -16.50
CA ILE A 247 -12.05 -78.22 -17.43
C ILE A 247 -11.10 -77.02 -17.36
N GLY A 248 -11.56 -75.87 -16.85
CA GLY A 248 -10.68 -74.78 -16.41
C GLY A 248 -9.91 -75.07 -15.12
N GLY A 249 -10.21 -76.15 -14.40
CA GLY A 249 -9.76 -76.39 -13.02
C GLY A 249 -8.24 -76.35 -12.81
N ILE A 250 -7.42 -76.85 -13.73
CA ILE A 250 -5.97 -76.89 -13.55
C ILE A 250 -5.34 -75.51 -13.86
N ILE A 251 -5.76 -74.85 -14.94
CA ILE A 251 -5.32 -73.49 -15.29
C ILE A 251 -5.87 -72.48 -14.27
N LEU A 252 -7.09 -72.67 -13.81
CA LEU A 252 -7.74 -71.87 -12.76
C LEU A 252 -7.05 -72.07 -11.42
N ILE A 253 -6.61 -73.28 -11.03
CA ILE A 253 -5.83 -73.48 -9.80
C ILE A 253 -4.46 -72.81 -9.93
N CYS A 254 -3.76 -72.94 -11.05
CA CYS A 254 -2.48 -72.24 -11.26
C CYS A 254 -2.65 -70.72 -11.28
N VAL A 255 -3.70 -70.20 -11.92
CA VAL A 255 -4.03 -68.76 -11.95
C VAL A 255 -4.50 -68.29 -10.58
N LEU A 256 -5.29 -69.07 -9.83
CA LEU A 256 -5.73 -68.73 -8.47
C LEU A 256 -4.57 -68.78 -7.47
N VAL A 257 -3.65 -69.73 -7.58
CA VAL A 257 -2.43 -69.79 -6.76
C VAL A 257 -1.49 -68.63 -7.12
N TYR A 258 -1.32 -68.34 -8.41
CA TYR A 258 -0.54 -67.19 -8.88
C TYR A 258 -1.14 -65.86 -8.42
N LEU A 259 -2.46 -65.68 -8.54
CA LEU A 259 -3.20 -64.53 -8.03
C LEU A 259 -3.13 -64.47 -6.50
N MET A 260 -3.21 -65.59 -5.78
CA MET A 260 -3.04 -65.64 -4.32
C MET A 260 -1.62 -65.23 -3.90
N VAL A 261 -0.59 -65.64 -4.65
CA VAL A 261 0.80 -65.25 -4.39
C VAL A 261 0.97 -63.74 -4.58
N ILE A 262 0.46 -63.18 -5.69
CA ILE A 262 0.62 -61.75 -6.02
C ILE A 262 -0.28 -60.83 -5.19
N GLN A 263 -1.53 -61.24 -4.90
CA GLN A 263 -2.50 -60.38 -4.21
C GLN A 263 -2.48 -60.52 -2.69
N ILE A 264 -1.94 -61.61 -2.14
CA ILE A 264 -1.98 -61.88 -0.71
C ILE A 264 -0.60 -62.15 -0.13
N ILE A 265 0.18 -63.09 -0.68
CA ILE A 265 1.43 -63.54 -0.05
C ILE A 265 2.54 -62.48 -0.16
N ILE A 266 2.81 -61.96 -1.35
CA ILE A 266 3.84 -60.93 -1.57
C ILE A 266 3.50 -59.64 -0.79
N PRO A 267 2.27 -59.09 -0.88
CA PRO A 267 1.88 -57.93 -0.09
C PRO A 267 1.98 -58.16 1.42
N SER A 268 1.60 -59.35 1.91
CA SER A 268 1.71 -59.72 3.32
C SER A 268 3.16 -59.74 3.83
N GLN A 269 4.08 -60.28 3.03
CA GLN A 269 5.51 -60.28 3.39
C GLN A 269 6.10 -58.86 3.38
N ASN A 270 5.74 -58.04 2.39
CA ASN A 270 6.17 -56.64 2.33
C ASN A 270 5.62 -55.83 3.50
N TYR A 271 4.35 -56.05 3.87
CA TYR A 271 3.73 -55.46 5.03
C TYR A 271 4.46 -55.84 6.33
N HIS A 272 4.78 -57.13 6.51
CA HIS A 272 5.49 -57.58 7.72
C HIS A 272 6.90 -56.98 7.82
N LYS A 273 7.64 -56.93 6.69
CA LYS A 273 8.94 -56.23 6.64
C LYS A 273 8.81 -54.75 6.98
N ALA A 274 7.80 -54.07 6.45
CA ALA A 274 7.56 -52.66 6.77
C ALA A 274 7.34 -52.45 8.28
N CYS A 275 6.57 -53.33 8.93
CA CYS A 275 6.42 -53.31 10.39
C CYS A 275 7.74 -53.56 11.13
N GLU A 276 8.56 -54.52 10.68
CA GLU A 276 9.88 -54.79 11.27
C GLU A 276 10.82 -53.58 11.17
N TYR A 277 10.88 -52.91 10.01
CA TYR A 277 11.66 -51.67 9.87
C TYR A 277 11.15 -50.55 10.79
N ALA A 278 9.82 -50.41 10.94
CA ALA A 278 9.22 -49.42 11.83
C ALA A 278 9.46 -49.72 13.32
N GLU A 279 9.44 -50.98 13.73
CA GLU A 279 9.79 -51.42 15.09
C GLU A 279 11.25 -51.10 15.43
N ASN A 280 12.14 -51.12 14.43
CA ASN A 280 13.54 -50.71 14.55
C ASN A 280 13.75 -49.19 14.37
N GLY A 281 12.69 -48.38 14.28
CA GLY A 281 12.76 -46.92 14.15
C GLY A 281 13.19 -46.40 12.77
N LYS A 282 13.29 -47.28 11.75
CA LYS A 282 13.70 -46.95 10.38
C LYS A 282 12.48 -46.64 9.51
N TYR A 283 11.84 -45.51 9.76
CA TYR A 283 10.54 -45.19 9.16
C TYR A 283 10.59 -44.90 7.65
N VAL A 284 11.70 -44.38 7.13
CA VAL A 284 11.89 -44.18 5.67
C VAL A 284 11.85 -45.52 4.93
N ASP A 285 12.64 -46.49 5.40
CA ASP A 285 12.64 -47.86 4.87
C ASP A 285 11.26 -48.51 5.04
N ALA A 286 10.61 -48.30 6.20
CA ALA A 286 9.27 -48.82 6.47
C ALA A 286 8.23 -48.29 5.48
N VAL A 287 8.26 -47.00 5.12
CA VAL A 287 7.39 -46.41 4.08
C VAL A 287 7.66 -47.04 2.71
N GLU A 288 8.93 -47.28 2.35
CA GLU A 288 9.28 -47.94 1.09
C GLU A 288 8.69 -49.36 0.99
N TRP A 289 8.85 -50.17 2.04
CA TRP A 289 8.28 -51.50 2.09
C TRP A 289 6.75 -51.49 2.17
N MET A 290 6.16 -50.49 2.82
CA MET A 290 4.71 -50.33 2.87
C MET A 290 4.12 -49.95 1.51
N ASN A 291 4.81 -49.13 0.71
CA ASN A 291 4.42 -48.88 -0.69
C ASN A 291 4.41 -50.17 -1.51
N LYS A 292 5.38 -51.07 -1.29
CA LYS A 292 5.44 -52.39 -1.95
C LYS A 292 4.34 -53.34 -1.45
N ALA A 293 3.70 -53.06 -0.31
CA ALA A 293 2.54 -53.81 0.19
C ALA A 293 1.22 -53.36 -0.45
N GLY A 294 1.16 -52.18 -1.08
CA GLY A 294 -0.02 -51.69 -1.79
C GLY A 294 -1.24 -51.52 -0.87
N ASP A 295 -2.41 -51.99 -1.32
CA ASP A 295 -3.69 -51.88 -0.57
C ASP A 295 -3.88 -53.02 0.47
N TYR A 296 -2.82 -53.75 0.81
CA TYR A 296 -2.94 -54.88 1.72
C TYR A 296 -3.24 -54.41 3.15
N LYS A 297 -4.38 -54.83 3.71
CA LYS A 297 -4.78 -54.55 5.10
C LYS A 297 -4.84 -53.02 5.38
N ASP A 298 -4.23 -52.55 6.46
CA ASP A 298 -4.13 -51.16 6.91
C ASP A 298 -2.89 -50.44 6.35
N SER A 299 -2.33 -50.89 5.21
CA SER A 299 -1.07 -50.34 4.66
C SER A 299 -1.10 -48.82 4.46
N HIS A 300 -2.22 -48.25 4.01
CA HIS A 300 -2.36 -46.79 3.85
C HIS A 300 -2.28 -46.06 5.19
N GLU A 301 -3.05 -46.51 6.18
CA GLU A 301 -3.06 -45.93 7.54
C GLU A 301 -1.68 -46.03 8.21
N ARG A 302 -1.02 -47.20 8.09
CA ARG A 302 0.33 -47.43 8.62
C ARG A 302 1.39 -46.60 7.91
N LYS A 303 1.28 -46.43 6.60
CA LYS A 303 2.19 -45.57 5.84
C LYS A 303 2.07 -44.12 6.30
N GLU A 304 0.85 -43.61 6.48
CA GLU A 304 0.62 -42.27 7.02
C GLU A 304 1.21 -42.13 8.43
N GLU A 305 1.02 -43.14 9.29
CA GLU A 305 1.63 -43.20 10.63
C GLU A 305 3.17 -43.11 10.56
N PHE A 306 3.81 -43.87 9.66
CA PHE A 306 5.27 -43.84 9.49
C PHE A 306 5.76 -42.51 8.94
N GLN A 307 5.01 -41.88 8.02
CA GLN A 307 5.34 -40.54 7.51
C GLN A 307 5.26 -39.48 8.61
N LYS A 308 4.26 -39.56 9.50
CA LYS A 308 4.20 -38.71 10.70
C LYS A 308 5.37 -38.97 11.65
N MET A 309 5.82 -40.22 11.78
CA MET A 309 7.00 -40.57 12.59
C MET A 309 8.32 -40.00 12.03
N ILE A 310 8.49 -39.95 10.71
CA ILE A 310 9.65 -39.31 10.07
C ILE A 310 9.70 -37.82 10.47
N LYS A 311 8.60 -37.09 10.23
CA LYS A 311 8.49 -35.68 10.61
C LYS A 311 8.70 -35.46 12.12
N TYR A 312 8.19 -36.37 12.94
CA TYR A 312 8.39 -36.33 14.39
C TYR A 312 9.87 -36.46 14.77
N GLN A 313 10.64 -37.31 14.10
CA GLN A 313 12.09 -37.43 14.30
C GLN A 313 12.86 -36.20 13.78
N GLU A 314 12.45 -35.64 12.63
CA GLU A 314 13.02 -34.41 12.08
C GLU A 314 12.83 -33.23 13.05
N ALA A 315 11.63 -33.09 13.64
CA ALA A 315 11.36 -32.05 14.62
C ALA A 315 12.17 -32.21 15.91
N ILE A 316 12.40 -33.45 16.38
CA ILE A 316 13.34 -33.71 17.49
C ILE A 316 14.76 -33.27 17.11
N SER A 317 15.22 -33.65 15.92
CA SER A 317 16.55 -33.26 15.46
C SER A 317 16.71 -31.74 15.36
N ALA A 318 15.68 -31.05 14.86
CA ALA A 318 15.66 -29.58 14.84
C ALA A 318 15.77 -28.98 16.25
N MET A 319 15.04 -29.55 17.23
CA MET A 319 15.14 -29.15 18.64
C MET A 319 16.54 -29.38 19.23
N ASP A 320 17.16 -30.52 18.97
CA ASP A 320 18.50 -30.87 19.47
C ASP A 320 19.60 -29.98 18.86
N ASN A 321 19.37 -29.46 17.66
CA ASN A 321 20.25 -28.50 16.98
C ASN A 321 19.86 -27.04 17.21
N GLU A 322 18.97 -26.76 18.18
CA GLU A 322 18.50 -25.41 18.54
C GLU A 322 17.86 -24.62 17.39
N LYS A 323 17.37 -25.32 16.36
CA LYS A 323 16.63 -24.74 15.23
C LYS A 323 15.15 -24.65 15.56
N TYR A 324 14.81 -23.76 16.49
CA TYR A 324 13.46 -23.72 17.05
C TYR A 324 12.38 -23.34 16.04
N ASP A 325 12.65 -22.42 15.11
CA ASP A 325 11.69 -22.05 14.05
C ASP A 325 11.32 -23.24 13.15
N GLU A 326 12.32 -24.03 12.74
CA GLU A 326 12.12 -25.26 11.96
C GLU A 326 11.33 -26.29 12.77
N ALA A 327 11.68 -26.48 14.04
CA ALA A 327 10.96 -27.40 14.94
C ALA A 327 9.48 -26.99 15.13
N ILE A 328 9.21 -25.71 15.39
CA ILE A 328 7.84 -25.16 15.57
C ILE A 328 6.99 -25.43 14.33
N SER A 329 7.54 -25.18 13.14
CA SER A 329 6.87 -25.45 11.87
C SER A 329 6.49 -26.93 11.71
N ILE A 330 7.44 -27.83 11.96
CA ILE A 330 7.20 -29.28 11.83
C ILE A 330 6.21 -29.76 12.91
N TRP A 331 6.35 -29.32 14.16
CA TRP A 331 5.46 -29.70 15.26
C TRP A 331 4.01 -29.27 15.02
N SER A 332 3.81 -28.06 14.49
CA SER A 332 2.50 -27.56 14.10
C SER A 332 1.87 -28.43 13.00
N SER A 333 2.68 -28.88 12.03
CA SER A 333 2.20 -29.72 10.92
C SER A 333 1.78 -31.14 11.32
N LEU A 334 2.14 -31.58 12.53
CA LEU A 334 1.85 -32.93 13.04
C LEU A 334 0.45 -33.08 13.66
N ASP A 335 -0.34 -32.01 13.75
CA ASP A 335 -1.77 -32.00 14.11
C ASP A 335 -2.15 -32.93 15.28
N GLY A 336 -1.48 -32.75 16.42
CA GLY A 336 -1.75 -33.55 17.63
C GLY A 336 -1.28 -35.01 17.59
N PHE A 337 -0.49 -35.40 16.59
CA PHE A 337 0.18 -36.70 16.58
C PHE A 337 1.12 -36.86 17.77
N LYS A 338 0.83 -37.84 18.64
CA LYS A 338 1.53 -38.07 19.91
C LYS A 338 1.49 -36.84 20.83
N ASP A 339 2.64 -36.42 21.34
CA ASP A 339 2.86 -35.24 22.18
C ASP A 339 3.29 -34.01 21.36
N SER A 340 3.10 -34.00 20.03
CA SER A 340 3.54 -32.91 19.15
C SER A 340 3.04 -31.53 19.60
N LYS A 341 1.83 -31.44 20.17
CA LYS A 341 1.30 -30.20 20.74
C LYS A 341 2.07 -29.73 21.98
N ILE A 342 2.52 -30.65 22.83
CA ILE A 342 3.35 -30.33 24.00
C ILE A 342 4.73 -29.89 23.51
N ARG A 343 5.32 -30.62 22.55
CA ARG A 343 6.62 -30.30 21.95
C ARG A 343 6.63 -28.98 21.20
N TYR A 344 5.53 -28.64 20.53
CA TYR A 344 5.33 -27.32 19.93
C TYR A 344 5.46 -26.21 20.97
N ASN A 345 4.75 -26.32 22.10
CA ASN A 345 4.81 -25.33 23.18
C ASN A 345 6.22 -25.25 23.79
N GLU A 346 6.88 -26.40 24.01
CA GLU A 346 8.28 -26.45 24.48
C GLU A 346 9.24 -25.74 23.51
N ALA A 347 9.04 -25.90 22.19
CA ALA A 347 9.84 -25.23 21.17
C ALA A 347 9.63 -23.72 21.18
N CYS A 348 8.37 -23.26 21.30
CA CYS A 348 8.03 -21.85 21.42
C CYS A 348 8.67 -21.21 22.67
N GLU A 349 8.58 -21.87 23.82
CA GLU A 349 9.17 -21.35 25.07
C GLU A 349 10.69 -21.23 24.97
N LYS A 350 11.36 -22.24 24.39
CA LYS A 350 12.82 -22.19 24.17
C LYS A 350 13.21 -21.09 23.18
N LYS A 351 12.44 -20.92 22.10
CA LYS A 351 12.65 -19.82 21.14
C LYS A 351 12.54 -18.47 21.81
N GLN A 352 11.44 -18.22 22.55
CA GLN A 352 11.24 -16.96 23.28
C GLN A 352 12.40 -16.66 24.23
N LYS A 353 12.94 -17.67 24.91
CA LYS A 353 14.12 -17.51 25.77
C LYS A 353 15.36 -17.04 24.99
N VAL A 354 15.63 -17.63 23.83
CA VAL A 354 16.78 -17.27 22.98
C VAL A 354 16.60 -15.88 22.39
N ASP A 355 15.40 -15.59 21.87
CA ASP A 355 15.07 -14.28 21.32
C ASP A 355 15.21 -13.19 22.40
N TYR A 356 14.75 -13.44 23.63
CA TYR A 356 14.94 -12.53 24.76
C TYR A 356 16.41 -12.28 25.08
N GLN A 357 17.24 -13.33 25.10
CA GLN A 357 18.68 -13.17 25.31
C GLN A 357 19.34 -12.33 24.20
N ASN A 358 18.98 -12.59 22.95
CA ASN A 358 19.44 -11.82 21.80
C ASN A 358 19.02 -10.35 21.91
N ALA A 359 17.76 -10.06 22.28
CA ALA A 359 17.32 -8.69 22.54
C ALA A 359 18.20 -8.00 23.59
N CYS A 360 18.47 -8.64 24.74
CA CYS A 360 19.35 -8.07 25.76
C CYS A 360 20.79 -7.82 25.25
N GLU A 361 21.35 -8.70 24.42
CA GLU A 361 22.66 -8.51 23.79
C GLU A 361 22.66 -7.30 22.84
N LYS A 362 21.61 -7.15 22.04
CA LYS A 362 21.42 -6.00 21.13
C LYS A 362 21.30 -4.69 21.88
N ILE A 363 20.56 -4.66 22.99
CA ILE A 363 20.48 -3.49 23.89
C ILE A 363 21.87 -3.14 24.43
N ALA A 364 22.63 -4.13 24.91
CA ALA A 364 23.98 -3.90 25.42
C ALA A 364 24.95 -3.39 24.34
N ALA A 365 24.73 -3.75 23.08
CA ALA A 365 25.45 -3.24 21.91
C ALA A 365 24.97 -1.88 21.40
N LYS A 366 23.91 -1.30 22.01
CA LYS A 366 23.19 -0.09 21.54
C LYS A 366 22.55 -0.25 20.15
N GLU A 367 22.24 -1.47 19.75
CA GLU A 367 21.54 -1.79 18.50
C GLU A 367 20.03 -1.76 18.76
N TYR A 368 19.49 -0.56 19.07
CA TYR A 368 18.14 -0.36 19.57
C TYR A 368 17.03 -0.76 18.58
N GLU A 369 17.18 -0.42 17.30
CA GLU A 369 16.21 -0.80 16.25
C GLU A 369 16.04 -2.33 16.16
N GLU A 370 17.16 -3.07 16.20
CA GLU A 370 17.12 -4.54 16.15
C GLU A 370 16.54 -5.14 17.43
N ALA A 371 16.88 -4.57 18.60
CA ALA A 371 16.32 -4.99 19.88
C ALA A 371 14.80 -4.78 19.94
N GLU A 372 14.30 -3.64 19.46
CA GLU A 372 12.87 -3.33 19.42
C GLU A 372 12.08 -4.36 18.62
N VAL A 373 12.57 -4.75 17.43
CA VAL A 373 11.90 -5.75 16.58
C VAL A 373 11.74 -7.08 17.32
N ILE A 374 12.78 -7.51 18.04
CA ILE A 374 12.75 -8.78 18.80
C ILE A 374 11.81 -8.65 20.01
N LEU A 375 11.89 -7.56 20.77
CA LEU A 375 11.04 -7.32 21.95
C LEU A 375 9.54 -7.23 21.59
N LYS A 376 9.19 -6.64 20.44
CA LYS A 376 7.82 -6.61 19.94
C LYS A 376 7.27 -8.01 19.66
N GLN A 377 8.10 -8.93 19.17
CA GLN A 377 7.71 -10.33 18.93
C GLN A 377 7.56 -11.15 20.23
N LEU A 378 8.24 -10.74 21.29
CA LEU A 378 8.19 -11.41 22.60
C LEU A 378 6.95 -11.06 23.41
N GLU A 379 6.27 -9.95 23.10
CA GLU A 379 5.05 -9.48 23.76
C GLU A 379 5.20 -9.45 25.31
N ASP A 380 4.46 -10.31 26.02
CA ASP A 380 4.44 -10.41 27.48
C ASP A 380 5.51 -11.36 28.07
N TYR A 381 6.47 -11.84 27.26
CA TYR A 381 7.51 -12.74 27.74
C TYR A 381 8.48 -11.98 28.69
N GLN A 382 8.51 -12.40 29.97
CA GLN A 382 9.29 -11.76 31.03
C GLN A 382 9.00 -10.26 31.14
N ASP A 383 10.03 -9.41 31.18
CA ASP A 383 9.95 -7.95 31.27
C ASP A 383 10.17 -7.28 29.90
N SER A 384 9.89 -7.97 28.79
CA SER A 384 10.13 -7.46 27.43
C SER A 384 9.46 -6.10 27.16
N GLN A 385 8.28 -5.85 27.71
CA GLN A 385 7.62 -4.53 27.61
C GLN A 385 8.36 -3.43 28.37
N GLU A 386 8.93 -3.73 29.53
CA GLU A 386 9.73 -2.76 30.30
C GLU A 386 11.09 -2.54 29.64
N LEU A 387 11.69 -3.58 29.05
CA LEU A 387 12.89 -3.45 28.22
C LEU A 387 12.63 -2.63 26.97
N LEU A 388 11.46 -2.75 26.35
CA LEU A 388 11.10 -1.94 25.18
C LEU A 388 11.02 -0.45 25.54
N LYS A 389 10.42 -0.12 26.70
CA LYS A 389 10.44 1.25 27.23
C LYS A 389 11.88 1.73 27.48
N GLU A 390 12.74 0.87 28.02
CA GLU A 390 14.15 1.21 28.23
C GLU A 390 14.88 1.48 26.91
N VAL A 391 14.63 0.67 25.88
CA VAL A 391 15.20 0.84 24.53
C VAL A 391 14.84 2.21 23.97
N HIS A 392 13.55 2.54 23.92
CA HIS A 392 13.09 3.84 23.42
C HIS A 392 13.64 5.00 24.24
N TYR A 393 13.75 4.83 25.56
CA TYR A 393 14.30 5.84 26.45
C TYR A 393 15.79 6.09 26.16
N GLN A 394 16.60 5.03 26.03
CA GLN A 394 18.02 5.15 25.74
C GLN A 394 18.28 5.69 24.33
N GLU A 395 17.47 5.29 23.35
CA GLU A 395 17.53 5.84 21.99
C GLU A 395 17.19 7.34 21.99
N ALA A 396 16.17 7.75 22.73
CA ALA A 396 15.82 9.16 22.87
C ALA A 396 16.97 9.96 23.48
N LEU A 397 17.61 9.47 24.54
CA LEU A 397 18.78 10.12 25.14
C LEU A 397 19.93 10.27 24.14
N GLU A 398 20.20 9.26 23.32
CA GLU A 398 21.23 9.35 22.28
C GLU A 398 20.89 10.42 21.22
N LYS A 399 19.61 10.53 20.84
CA LYS A 399 19.13 11.60 19.95
C LYS A 399 19.29 12.98 20.58
N LEU A 400 19.03 13.13 21.89
CA LEU A 400 19.31 14.38 22.62
C LEU A 400 20.80 14.74 22.59
N GLU A 401 21.68 13.77 22.80
CA GLU A 401 23.14 13.98 22.75
C GLU A 401 23.61 14.41 21.35
N LYS A 402 22.96 13.89 20.30
CA LYS A 402 23.22 14.24 18.89
C LYS A 402 22.59 15.57 18.46
N GLY A 403 21.69 16.14 19.26
CA GLY A 403 20.94 17.35 18.92
C GLY A 403 19.73 17.10 18.00
N GLU A 404 19.31 15.84 17.84
CA GLU A 404 18.13 15.42 17.10
C GLU A 404 16.86 15.56 17.98
N TYR A 405 16.59 16.79 18.43
CA TYR A 405 15.58 17.03 19.47
C TYR A 405 14.16 16.68 19.05
N SER A 406 13.75 16.97 17.80
CA SER A 406 12.39 16.65 17.31
C SER A 406 12.13 15.14 17.36
N ASP A 407 13.10 14.32 16.93
CA ASP A 407 12.96 12.86 16.96
C ASP A 407 12.95 12.33 18.40
N ALA A 408 13.77 12.90 19.29
CA ALA A 408 13.77 12.54 20.70
C ALA A 408 12.41 12.81 21.37
N VAL A 409 11.74 13.92 21.03
CA VAL A 409 10.39 14.22 21.55
C VAL A 409 9.39 13.11 21.20
N VAL A 410 9.44 12.58 19.98
CA VAL A 410 8.54 11.51 19.53
C VAL A 410 8.71 10.27 20.40
N LEU A 411 9.95 9.80 20.59
CA LEU A 411 10.25 8.64 21.44
C LEU A 411 9.86 8.87 22.91
N LEU A 412 10.14 10.07 23.44
CA LEU A 412 9.84 10.40 24.84
C LEU A 412 8.34 10.55 25.12
N ALA A 413 7.55 10.96 24.13
CA ALA A 413 6.11 11.09 24.26
C ALA A 413 5.42 9.73 24.48
N GLU A 414 5.94 8.65 23.89
CA GLU A 414 5.43 7.29 24.07
C GLU A 414 5.66 6.75 25.50
N LEU A 415 6.70 7.26 26.16
CA LEU A 415 7.18 6.78 27.45
C LEU A 415 6.42 7.35 28.65
N LYS A 416 5.67 8.43 28.49
CA LYS A 416 4.86 9.08 29.54
C LYS A 416 5.66 9.28 30.85
N ASP A 417 5.30 8.56 31.91
CA ASP A 417 5.87 8.66 33.26
C ASP A 417 7.10 7.75 33.47
N TYR A 418 7.67 7.19 32.40
CA TYR A 418 8.85 6.34 32.49
C TYR A 418 10.10 7.17 32.81
N LYS A 419 10.69 6.95 34.00
CA LYS A 419 11.85 7.69 34.50
C LYS A 419 11.61 9.21 34.47
N ASP A 420 12.56 9.97 33.92
CA ASP A 420 12.47 11.41 33.69
C ASP A 420 12.09 11.74 32.23
N ALA A 421 11.48 10.80 31.48
CA ALA A 421 11.16 10.99 30.07
C ALA A 421 10.31 12.24 29.81
N ALA A 422 9.36 12.56 30.71
CA ALA A 422 8.59 13.80 30.66
C ALA A 422 9.47 15.05 30.77
N GLU A 423 10.44 15.07 31.67
CA GLU A 423 11.38 16.20 31.84
C GLU A 423 12.31 16.32 30.62
N GLN A 424 12.82 15.20 30.12
CA GLN A 424 13.64 15.16 28.90
C GLN A 424 12.85 15.59 27.66
N SER A 425 11.56 15.24 27.58
CA SER A 425 10.67 15.65 26.49
C SER A 425 10.46 17.16 26.52
N ILE A 426 10.20 17.74 27.68
CA ILE A 426 10.08 19.21 27.84
C ILE A 426 11.37 19.90 27.42
N PHE A 427 12.53 19.38 27.86
CA PHE A 427 13.84 19.91 27.45
C PHE A 427 14.03 19.84 25.94
N ALA A 428 13.72 18.69 25.32
CA ALA A 428 13.83 18.49 23.89
C ALA A 428 12.90 19.42 23.10
N GLN A 429 11.63 19.56 23.52
CA GLN A 429 10.67 20.48 22.92
C GLN A 429 11.17 21.94 22.95
N GLN A 430 11.73 22.38 24.07
CA GLN A 430 12.34 23.71 24.18
C GLN A 430 13.51 23.87 23.20
N LYS A 431 14.38 22.86 23.09
CA LYS A 431 15.50 22.90 22.14
C LYS A 431 15.06 22.87 20.67
N THR A 432 14.02 22.11 20.34
CA THR A 432 13.43 22.14 19.00
C THR A 432 12.84 23.52 18.70
N LEU A 433 12.19 24.19 19.67
CA LEU A 433 11.65 25.53 19.48
C LEU A 433 12.74 26.61 19.33
N GLU A 434 13.86 26.49 20.06
CA GLU A 434 15.00 27.41 19.97
C GLU A 434 15.67 27.40 18.58
N ASN A 435 15.74 26.24 17.92
CA ASN A 435 16.40 26.09 16.63
C ASN A 435 15.73 25.01 15.76
N PRO A 436 14.51 25.24 15.27
CA PRO A 436 13.77 24.25 14.49
C PRO A 436 14.39 24.05 13.11
N GLN A 437 14.16 22.88 12.52
CA GLN A 437 14.41 22.58 11.12
C GLN A 437 13.09 22.40 10.35
N VAL A 438 13.13 22.57 9.03
CA VAL A 438 11.95 22.26 8.19
C VAL A 438 11.63 20.78 8.31
N GLY A 439 10.38 20.47 8.65
CA GLY A 439 9.89 19.12 8.94
C GLY A 439 9.71 18.83 10.43
N ASP A 440 10.42 19.55 11.31
CA ASP A 440 10.33 19.33 12.75
C ASP A 440 8.92 19.59 13.29
N ILE A 441 8.60 18.92 14.39
CA ILE A 441 7.41 19.19 15.18
C ILE A 441 7.82 20.04 16.39
N VAL A 442 7.30 21.26 16.45
CA VAL A 442 7.46 22.15 17.60
C VAL A 442 6.16 22.22 18.41
N TYR A 443 6.30 22.38 19.72
CA TYR A 443 5.17 22.52 20.63
C TYR A 443 5.12 23.94 21.15
N TYR A 444 4.01 24.63 20.92
CA TYR A 444 3.84 26.02 21.35
C TYR A 444 2.36 26.39 21.51
N GLY A 445 2.01 27.02 22.63
CA GLY A 445 0.62 27.19 23.04
C GLY A 445 -0.07 25.87 23.43
N SER A 446 -1.26 25.98 24.00
CA SER A 446 -2.10 24.84 24.40
C SER A 446 -3.58 25.06 24.04
N TYR A 447 -4.23 24.03 23.52
CA TYR A 447 -5.65 24.05 23.18
C TYR A 447 -6.29 22.75 23.59
N GLU A 448 -7.61 22.76 23.81
CA GLU A 448 -8.37 21.55 24.15
C GLU A 448 -8.42 20.60 22.93
N GLN A 449 -8.00 19.35 23.12
CA GLN A 449 -7.85 18.38 22.02
C GLN A 449 -8.48 17.02 22.34
N ASP A 450 -8.42 16.52 23.57
CA ASP A 450 -9.00 15.23 23.93
C ASP A 450 -10.50 15.29 24.30
N GLY A 451 -11.02 16.50 24.54
CA GLY A 451 -12.43 16.74 24.87
C GLY A 451 -12.75 16.61 26.37
N ASP A 452 -11.75 16.46 27.23
CA ASP A 452 -11.85 16.43 28.68
C ASP A 452 -11.36 17.76 29.29
N GLU A 453 -12.25 18.75 29.35
CA GLU A 453 -11.96 20.08 29.91
C GLU A 453 -11.48 20.06 31.39
N SER A 454 -11.54 18.91 32.08
CA SER A 454 -11.11 18.77 33.47
C SER A 454 -9.60 18.56 33.66
N ASN A 455 -8.89 18.10 32.62
CA ASN A 455 -7.45 17.83 32.68
C ASN A 455 -6.58 19.02 32.22
N GLY A 456 -7.21 20.04 31.64
CA GLY A 456 -6.55 21.24 31.12
C GLY A 456 -6.07 21.06 29.68
N LYS A 457 -5.77 22.19 29.02
CA LYS A 457 -5.44 22.20 27.59
C LYS A 457 -4.14 21.47 27.26
N GLU A 458 -4.12 20.72 26.18
CA GLU A 458 -2.95 20.02 25.68
C GLU A 458 -2.05 20.92 24.82
N PRO A 459 -0.73 20.71 24.85
CA PRO A 459 0.20 21.39 23.96
C PRO A 459 -0.17 21.22 22.48
N ILE A 460 -0.09 22.30 21.71
CA ILE A 460 -0.36 22.26 20.27
C ILE A 460 0.92 21.85 19.54
N ALA A 461 0.85 20.77 18.76
CA ALA A 461 1.92 20.34 17.87
C ALA A 461 1.83 21.08 16.53
N TRP A 462 2.94 21.66 16.10
CA TRP A 462 3.07 22.42 14.85
C TRP A 462 4.17 21.84 13.98
N ARG A 463 3.85 21.48 12.74
CA ARG A 463 4.84 21.03 11.75
C ARG A 463 5.45 22.22 11.03
N VAL A 464 6.75 22.42 11.18
CA VAL A 464 7.52 23.50 10.56
C VAL A 464 7.65 23.22 9.06
N TYR A 465 7.28 24.19 8.22
CA TYR A 465 7.36 24.06 6.76
C TYR A 465 8.20 25.15 6.09
N ASP A 466 8.57 26.20 6.82
CA ASP A 466 9.38 27.30 6.29
C ASP A 466 10.10 28.02 7.45
N ILE A 467 11.37 28.39 7.24
CA ILE A 467 12.19 29.10 8.23
C ILE A 467 12.83 30.31 7.55
N GLN A 468 12.71 31.48 8.17
CA GLN A 468 13.25 32.74 7.67
C GLN A 468 13.73 33.59 8.83
N ASP A 469 15.01 33.97 8.84
CA ASP A 469 15.60 35.01 9.71
C ASP A 469 15.06 35.07 11.16
N GLY A 470 15.28 34.03 11.97
CA GLY A 470 14.88 34.00 13.37
C GLY A 470 13.37 33.82 13.60
N ALA A 471 12.64 33.43 12.55
CA ALA A 471 11.22 33.10 12.56
C ALA A 471 10.97 31.81 11.77
N PHE A 472 9.82 31.20 12.02
CA PHE A 472 9.37 30.04 11.24
C PHE A 472 7.87 30.07 11.00
N ASN A 473 7.45 29.39 9.95
CA ASN A 473 6.07 29.08 9.68
C ASN A 473 5.82 27.60 9.91
N ALA A 474 4.70 27.33 10.57
CA ALA A 474 4.26 25.99 10.85
C ALA A 474 2.74 25.86 10.68
N VAL A 475 2.27 24.64 10.51
CA VAL A 475 0.84 24.32 10.46
C VAL A 475 0.53 23.36 11.60
N SER A 476 -0.64 23.48 12.22
CA SER A 476 -1.00 22.53 13.25
C SER A 476 -1.01 21.11 12.68
N VAL A 477 -0.51 20.16 13.46
CA VAL A 477 -0.50 18.73 13.07
C VAL A 477 -1.94 18.21 12.97
N TYR A 478 -2.80 18.63 13.91
CA TYR A 478 -4.21 18.24 13.97
C TYR A 478 -5.14 19.40 13.59
N CYS A 479 -6.39 19.07 13.24
CA CYS A 479 -7.47 20.06 13.21
C CYS A 479 -7.99 20.28 14.63
N LEU A 480 -7.85 21.51 15.13
CA LEU A 480 -7.95 21.83 16.56
C LEU A 480 -9.36 22.21 17.01
N ASP A 481 -10.21 22.73 16.13
CA ASP A 481 -11.58 23.14 16.47
C ASP A 481 -12.55 22.86 15.32
N TYR A 482 -13.84 23.07 15.55
CA TYR A 482 -14.92 22.95 14.58
C TYR A 482 -15.67 24.29 14.46
N ARG A 483 -15.88 24.79 13.24
CA ARG A 483 -16.61 26.04 13.00
C ARG A 483 -17.53 25.93 11.79
N ALA A 484 -18.79 26.32 11.98
CA ALA A 484 -19.75 26.41 10.88
C ALA A 484 -19.35 27.54 9.92
N TYR A 485 -19.23 27.22 8.63
CA TYR A 485 -18.86 28.18 7.59
C TYR A 485 -20.04 29.04 7.13
N LEU A 486 -20.58 29.88 8.00
CA LEU A 486 -21.75 30.71 7.66
C LEU A 486 -21.39 32.14 7.25
N GLU A 487 -20.21 32.65 7.60
CA GLU A 487 -19.85 34.07 7.48
C GLU A 487 -18.56 34.35 6.66
N GLY A 488 -17.96 33.33 6.03
CA GLY A 488 -16.76 33.46 5.19
C GLY A 488 -15.42 33.46 5.94
N ASN A 489 -14.29 33.48 5.22
CA ASN A 489 -12.94 33.37 5.84
C ASN A 489 -12.53 34.59 6.67
N ASP A 490 -13.09 35.77 6.41
CA ASP A 490 -12.84 36.96 7.24
C ASP A 490 -13.36 36.77 8.66
N TYR A 491 -14.44 36.00 8.83
CA TYR A 491 -14.92 35.58 10.12
C TYR A 491 -13.95 34.59 10.79
N LEU A 492 -13.46 33.57 10.08
CA LEU A 492 -12.53 32.60 10.66
C LEU A 492 -11.18 33.19 11.02
N ASN A 493 -10.59 34.05 10.18
CA ASN A 493 -9.35 34.75 10.53
C ASN A 493 -9.54 35.68 11.74
N GLN A 494 -10.68 36.39 11.82
CA GLN A 494 -11.01 37.18 13.01
C GLN A 494 -11.23 36.31 14.25
N TRP A 495 -11.84 35.14 14.11
CA TRP A 495 -11.99 34.19 15.20
C TRP A 495 -10.63 33.64 15.65
N LEU A 496 -9.76 33.28 14.70
CA LEU A 496 -8.40 32.83 14.98
C LEU A 496 -7.62 33.89 15.76
N GLU A 497 -7.71 35.16 15.33
CA GLU A 497 -7.02 36.28 15.96
C GLU A 497 -7.61 36.65 17.33
N LYS A 498 -8.94 36.80 17.43
CA LYS A 498 -9.60 37.40 18.61
C LYS A 498 -10.07 36.40 19.66
N VAL A 499 -10.17 35.12 19.31
CA VAL A 499 -10.73 34.08 20.19
C VAL A 499 -9.75 32.93 20.35
N PHE A 500 -9.34 32.27 19.26
CA PHE A 500 -8.42 31.14 19.34
C PHE A 500 -7.07 31.55 19.91
N THR A 501 -6.44 32.63 19.40
CA THR A 501 -5.09 33.02 19.82
C THR A 501 -5.02 33.35 21.32
N PRO A 502 -5.92 34.18 21.89
CA PRO A 502 -5.93 34.44 23.34
C PRO A 502 -6.32 33.22 24.19
N GLU A 503 -7.03 32.25 23.63
CA GLU A 503 -7.32 31.00 24.32
C GLU A 503 -6.12 30.04 24.27
N ALA A 504 -5.41 30.01 23.14
CA ALA A 504 -4.35 29.04 22.85
C ALA A 504 -2.98 29.45 23.37
N PHE A 505 -2.75 30.75 23.56
CA PHE A 505 -1.44 31.30 23.91
C PHE A 505 -1.58 32.25 25.10
N THR A 506 -0.59 32.23 25.99
CA THR A 506 -0.44 33.23 27.04
C THR A 506 -0.17 34.61 26.44
N THR A 507 -0.32 35.67 27.25
CA THR A 507 -0.05 37.06 26.82
C THR A 507 1.36 37.24 26.25
N ASP A 508 2.35 36.55 26.82
CA ASP A 508 3.74 36.61 26.36
C ASP A 508 3.89 35.89 25.01
N GLU A 509 3.40 34.66 24.91
CA GLU A 509 3.42 33.87 23.67
C GLU A 509 2.66 34.57 22.52
N CYS A 510 1.55 35.25 22.81
CA CYS A 510 0.80 36.05 21.83
C CYS A 510 1.67 37.12 21.16
N SER A 511 2.68 37.64 21.86
CA SER A 511 3.59 38.63 21.28
C SER A 511 4.56 38.03 20.27
N HIS A 512 4.73 36.70 20.25
CA HIS A 512 5.64 35.99 19.35
C HIS A 512 4.95 35.34 18.16
N VAL A 513 3.61 35.28 18.15
CA VAL A 513 2.85 34.49 17.17
C VAL A 513 1.86 35.29 16.37
N ARG A 514 1.65 34.86 15.14
CA ARG A 514 0.49 35.24 14.33
C ARG A 514 -0.21 33.99 13.84
N ILE A 515 -1.47 33.83 14.23
CA ILE A 515 -2.32 32.72 13.81
C ILE A 515 -3.29 33.19 12.73
N GLN A 516 -3.37 32.43 11.65
CA GLN A 516 -4.26 32.69 10.53
C GLN A 516 -4.55 31.41 9.76
N LEU A 517 -5.45 31.46 8.80
CA LEU A 517 -5.56 30.42 7.78
C LEU A 517 -4.35 30.46 6.85
N MET A 518 -3.89 29.28 6.43
CA MET A 518 -2.82 29.17 5.43
C MET A 518 -3.29 29.75 4.09
N GLN A 519 -2.43 30.39 3.31
CA GLN A 519 -2.82 30.83 1.97
C GLN A 519 -2.74 29.65 0.98
N LEU A 520 -3.60 29.63 -0.05
CA LEU A 520 -3.64 28.51 -1.00
C LEU A 520 -2.32 28.32 -1.76
N TYR A 521 -1.63 29.42 -2.08
CA TYR A 521 -0.34 29.33 -2.75
C TYR A 521 0.74 28.74 -1.84
N GLU A 522 0.76 29.10 -0.55
CA GLU A 522 1.69 28.52 0.44
C GLU A 522 1.45 27.02 0.59
N LEU A 523 0.18 26.62 0.68
CA LEU A 523 -0.21 25.21 0.75
C LEU A 523 0.31 24.42 -0.46
N LYS A 524 0.13 24.95 -1.68
CA LYS A 524 0.57 24.31 -2.93
C LYS A 524 2.08 24.30 -3.11
N GLU A 525 2.77 25.32 -2.62
CA GLU A 525 4.22 25.45 -2.73
C GLU A 525 4.94 24.55 -1.71
N LYS A 526 4.45 24.50 -0.48
CA LYS A 526 5.15 23.89 0.65
C LYS A 526 4.76 22.43 0.92
N PHE A 527 3.61 21.97 0.44
CA PHE A 527 3.13 20.60 0.63
C PHE A 527 2.87 19.94 -0.72
N SER A 528 3.61 18.88 -1.04
CA SER A 528 3.64 18.24 -2.36
C SER A 528 2.72 17.03 -2.47
N THR A 529 2.49 16.30 -1.38
CA THR A 529 1.69 15.06 -1.35
C THR A 529 0.40 15.22 -0.56
N ASP A 530 -0.53 14.28 -0.73
CA ASP A 530 -1.81 14.34 -0.02
C ASP A 530 -1.67 13.96 1.44
N GLU A 531 -0.72 13.08 1.75
CA GLU A 531 -0.38 12.68 3.11
C GLU A 531 0.16 13.87 3.92
N GLU A 532 1.05 14.66 3.32
CA GLU A 532 1.53 15.93 3.89
C GLU A 532 0.38 16.91 4.14
N ARG A 533 -0.70 16.75 3.35
CA ARG A 533 -1.86 17.63 3.36
C ARG A 533 -2.97 17.20 4.31
N THR A 534 -3.15 15.92 4.54
CA THR A 534 -4.19 15.44 5.44
C THR A 534 -3.85 15.72 6.91
N ALA A 535 -4.88 15.96 7.73
CA ALA A 535 -4.78 15.96 9.18
C ALA A 535 -6.01 15.27 9.79
N SER A 536 -5.83 14.64 10.93
CA SER A 536 -6.94 14.13 11.72
C SER A 536 -7.49 15.24 12.63
N ALA A 537 -8.81 15.24 12.84
CA ALA A 537 -9.43 16.07 13.87
C ALA A 537 -9.14 15.52 15.26
N THR A 538 -8.93 16.45 16.18
CA THR A 538 -8.90 16.19 17.62
C THR A 538 -10.27 15.67 18.08
N ILE A 539 -10.30 14.98 19.23
CA ILE A 539 -11.57 14.49 19.80
C ILE A 539 -12.46 15.69 20.16
N TYR A 540 -11.89 16.76 20.68
CA TYR A 540 -12.59 18.02 20.95
C TYR A 540 -13.30 18.57 19.71
N ALA A 541 -12.59 18.67 18.59
CA ALA A 541 -13.16 19.16 17.35
C ALA A 541 -14.28 18.23 16.83
N LYS A 542 -14.09 16.91 16.93
CA LYS A 542 -15.11 15.89 16.56
C LYS A 542 -16.37 16.02 17.42
N ASN A 543 -16.21 16.18 18.73
CA ASN A 543 -17.33 16.34 19.67
C ASN A 543 -18.16 17.58 19.32
N LYS A 544 -17.51 18.70 18.99
CA LYS A 544 -18.19 19.92 18.54
C LYS A 544 -18.89 19.76 17.19
N ALA A 545 -18.35 18.94 16.28
CA ALA A 545 -18.93 18.70 14.96
C ALA A 545 -20.24 17.89 15.00
N HIS A 546 -20.54 17.18 16.10
CA HIS A 546 -21.70 16.27 16.22
C HIS A 546 -21.77 15.22 15.07
N SER A 547 -20.64 14.87 14.47
CA SER A 547 -20.54 13.99 13.30
C SER A 547 -19.59 12.82 13.61
N SER A 548 -20.08 11.59 13.40
CA SER A 548 -19.33 10.35 13.63
C SER A 548 -18.64 9.81 12.36
N SER A 549 -18.76 10.49 11.22
CA SER A 549 -18.50 9.90 9.89
C SER A 549 -17.26 10.42 9.16
N VAL A 550 -16.45 11.28 9.77
CA VAL A 550 -15.27 11.88 9.10
C VAL A 550 -14.04 11.65 9.97
N GLU A 551 -13.23 10.65 9.60
CA GLU A 551 -11.98 10.29 10.30
C GLU A 551 -10.79 11.19 9.92
N GLU A 552 -10.83 11.82 8.74
CA GLU A 552 -9.76 12.65 8.18
C GLU A 552 -10.33 13.99 7.69
N CYS A 553 -9.65 15.09 8.01
CA CYS A 553 -10.11 16.44 7.72
C CYS A 553 -9.45 17.02 6.47
N GLU A 554 -10.26 17.68 5.66
CA GLU A 554 -9.83 18.43 4.48
C GLU A 554 -9.38 19.84 4.91
N TYR A 555 -8.32 20.37 4.28
CA TYR A 555 -7.71 21.64 4.65
C TYR A 555 -8.60 22.86 4.51
N TRP A 556 -8.31 23.84 5.36
CA TRP A 556 -8.81 25.21 5.23
C TRP A 556 -7.69 26.16 4.85
N TYR A 557 -7.99 27.07 3.93
CA TYR A 557 -7.08 28.13 3.49
C TYR A 557 -7.83 29.43 3.23
N ASP A 558 -7.08 30.52 3.21
CA ASP A 558 -7.63 31.85 2.97
C ASP A 558 -7.97 32.05 1.49
N HIS A 559 -9.28 32.14 1.20
CA HIS A 559 -9.83 32.41 -0.13
C HIS A 559 -9.34 33.71 -0.80
N LYS A 560 -8.84 34.70 -0.04
CA LYS A 560 -8.33 35.96 -0.63
C LYS A 560 -7.08 35.74 -1.49
N SER A 561 -6.45 34.57 -1.39
CA SER A 561 -5.38 34.13 -2.31
C SER A 561 -5.88 33.62 -3.67
N ILE A 562 -7.18 33.58 -3.92
CA ILE A 562 -7.78 33.14 -5.19
C ILE A 562 -7.99 34.37 -6.08
N SER A 563 -7.27 34.44 -7.20
CA SER A 563 -7.22 35.62 -8.07
C SER A 563 -8.44 35.81 -9.01
N ASN A 564 -9.56 35.11 -8.79
CA ASN A 564 -10.82 35.27 -9.55
C ASN A 564 -12.02 34.95 -8.63
N LEU A 565 -12.59 35.99 -8.01
CA LEU A 565 -13.59 35.93 -6.93
C LEU A 565 -14.99 36.40 -7.40
N GLU A 566 -15.37 36.15 -8.65
CA GLU A 566 -16.59 36.77 -9.20
C GLU A 566 -17.93 36.11 -8.83
N ASN A 567 -17.98 35.05 -8.02
CA ASN A 567 -19.24 34.58 -7.44
C ASN A 567 -19.02 34.04 -6.01
N ASP A 568 -19.81 34.55 -5.07
CA ASP A 568 -19.73 34.27 -3.63
C ASP A 568 -19.75 32.77 -3.27
N TYR A 569 -19.03 32.42 -2.18
CA TYR A 569 -19.11 31.16 -1.38
C TYR A 569 -18.26 29.94 -1.76
N GLU A 570 -17.08 30.09 -2.36
CA GLU A 570 -16.23 28.93 -2.68
C GLU A 570 -14.93 28.93 -1.85
N ALA A 571 -14.88 28.14 -0.78
CA ALA A 571 -13.63 27.64 -0.22
C ALA A 571 -13.41 26.27 -0.89
N PRO A 572 -12.43 26.13 -1.79
CA PRO A 572 -12.33 24.91 -2.58
C PRO A 572 -11.89 23.72 -1.72
N LEU A 573 -12.66 22.63 -1.82
CA LEU A 573 -12.42 21.36 -1.13
C LEU A 573 -11.09 20.75 -1.58
N VAL A 574 -10.24 20.32 -0.66
CA VAL A 574 -9.04 19.53 -0.99
C VAL A 574 -9.34 18.08 -0.62
N SER A 575 -9.59 17.23 -1.62
CA SER A 575 -9.85 15.81 -1.38
C SER A 575 -8.66 15.11 -0.72
N LYS A 576 -8.87 13.90 -0.20
CA LYS A 576 -7.81 12.95 0.20
C LYS A 576 -6.77 12.68 -0.90
N THR A 577 -7.04 13.07 -2.14
CA THR A 577 -6.12 12.98 -3.29
C THR A 577 -5.52 14.35 -3.70
N GLY A 578 -5.58 15.34 -2.81
CA GLY A 578 -5.04 16.69 -3.00
C GLY A 578 -5.68 17.49 -4.11
N ASN A 579 -6.77 16.97 -4.68
CA ASN A 579 -7.48 17.61 -5.75
C ASN A 579 -8.33 18.71 -5.15
N VAL A 580 -7.98 19.93 -5.53
CA VAL A 580 -8.77 21.12 -5.29
C VAL A 580 -10.02 21.03 -6.18
N SER A 581 -11.18 20.70 -5.61
CA SER A 581 -12.44 20.67 -6.36
C SER A 581 -12.97 22.09 -6.53
N TYR A 582 -13.06 22.52 -7.78
CA TYR A 582 -13.73 23.75 -8.21
C TYR A 582 -15.19 23.49 -8.64
N ILE A 583 -15.72 22.28 -8.42
CA ILE A 583 -17.09 21.92 -8.83
C ILE A 583 -18.04 22.35 -7.70
N THR A 584 -18.52 23.58 -7.82
CA THR A 584 -19.61 24.10 -7.02
C THR A 584 -20.96 23.64 -7.53
N SER A 585 -21.49 22.62 -6.88
CA SER A 585 -22.93 22.41 -6.82
C SER A 585 -23.31 21.73 -5.52
N LYS A 586 -22.97 22.35 -4.40
CA LYS A 586 -23.65 22.24 -3.11
C LYS A 586 -23.26 23.48 -2.35
N TYR A 587 -24.25 24.27 -1.93
CA TYR A 587 -24.09 25.28 -0.90
C TYR A 587 -23.14 24.74 0.18
N MET A 588 -22.10 25.49 0.57
CA MET A 588 -21.34 25.21 1.78
C MET A 588 -22.24 25.45 3.00
N LEU A 589 -23.21 24.56 3.17
CA LEU A 589 -23.98 24.32 4.38
C LEU A 589 -23.39 23.02 4.93
N GLY A 590 -22.19 23.14 5.51
CA GLY A 590 -21.34 22.04 5.91
C GLY A 590 -20.63 22.33 7.22
N SER A 591 -20.40 21.26 7.97
CA SER A 591 -19.84 21.20 9.30
C SER A 591 -18.35 20.86 9.18
N ASP A 592 -17.44 21.82 9.33
CA ASP A 592 -16.03 21.65 8.92
C ASP A 592 -14.98 22.00 10.02
N TYR A 593 -13.82 21.33 9.98
CA TYR A 593 -12.78 21.34 11.03
C TYR A 593 -11.64 22.35 10.79
N VAL A 594 -11.30 23.21 11.76
CA VAL A 594 -10.31 24.29 11.61
C VAL A 594 -8.87 23.80 11.82
N ARG A 595 -8.00 24.12 10.86
CA ARG A 595 -6.55 23.86 10.92
C ARG A 595 -5.73 25.16 10.80
N PRO A 596 -5.25 25.75 11.91
CA PRO A 596 -4.51 27.00 11.86
C PRO A 596 -3.09 26.86 11.30
N ARG A 597 -2.62 27.95 10.71
CA ARG A 597 -1.19 28.22 10.47
C ARG A 597 -0.66 29.10 11.59
N LEU A 598 0.54 28.78 12.05
CA LEU A 598 1.37 29.58 12.93
C LEU A 598 2.50 30.25 12.13
N TYR A 599 2.67 31.55 12.35
CA TYR A 599 3.96 32.22 12.18
C TYR A 599 4.51 32.53 13.57
N TYR A 600 5.74 32.10 13.84
CA TYR A 600 6.44 32.34 15.10
C TYR A 600 7.70 33.18 14.85
N SER A 601 7.98 34.13 15.74
CA SER A 601 9.18 34.96 15.72
C SER A 601 9.82 35.01 17.11
N VAL A 602 11.15 34.81 17.17
CA VAL A 602 11.91 34.95 18.41
C VAL A 602 11.82 36.39 18.96
N GLU A 603 11.74 37.38 18.07
CA GLU A 603 11.45 38.76 18.47
C GLU A 603 9.95 39.00 18.56
N ALA A 604 9.51 39.74 19.58
CA ALA A 604 8.12 40.13 19.73
C ALA A 604 7.64 40.93 18.49
N LEU A 605 6.52 40.49 17.93
CA LEU A 605 5.81 41.12 16.83
C LEU A 605 5.28 42.49 17.28
N LYS A 606 5.49 43.50 16.44
CA LYS A 606 5.07 44.88 16.68
C LYS A 606 3.63 45.14 16.27
#